data_AF-A0A7T8K1N5-F1
#
_entry.id   AF-A0A7T8K1N5-F1
#
_cell.length_a   1.000
_cell.length_b   1.000
_cell.length_c   1.000
_cell.angle_alpha   90.00
_cell.angle_beta   90.00
_cell.angle_gamma   90.00
#
_symmetry.space_group_name_H-M   'P 1'
#
loop_
_entity.id
_entity.type
_entity.pdbx_description
1 polymer ?
#
loop_
_entity_poly.entity_id
_entity_poly.type
_entity_poly.pdbx_seq_one_letter_code
_entity_poly.pdbx_strand_id
1 'polypeptide(L)'
;SAGLMKEGLIRQWRDLSPEDISLLRGYLLNYVVSHGSLSAYVRERIVQVLAIIVKRQSIQDQGEERGRILKEAQSFITTGNNMQMQMVGCSLLSSLLTEYATTLKSSDVGLPWEVTDLKAIFEFCLQALKELLSSSSSPIFSPEVKIYS
;
A
#
# COMPACT_ATOMS: atom_id res chain seq x y z
N SER A 1 13.15 15.47 -9.29
CA SER A 1 11.91 16.01 -8.68
C SER A 1 11.45 15.18 -7.48
N ALA A 2 11.15 13.87 -7.58
CA ALA A 2 10.66 13.09 -6.43
C ALA A 2 11.72 12.74 -5.35
N GLY A 3 12.99 12.56 -5.73
CA GLY A 3 14.09 12.39 -4.75
C GLY A 3 14.32 13.63 -3.88
N LEU A 4 14.18 14.82 -4.46
CA LEU A 4 14.25 16.09 -3.75
C LEU A 4 13.07 16.26 -2.76
N MET A 5 11.88 15.75 -3.10
CA MET A 5 10.75 15.72 -2.17
C MET A 5 11.04 14.83 -0.96
N LYS A 6 11.60 13.63 -1.19
CA LYS A 6 12.01 12.74 -0.10
C LYS A 6 13.06 13.40 0.81
N GLU A 7 14.12 13.98 0.23
CA GLU A 7 15.18 14.63 1.00
C GLU A 7 14.70 15.90 1.72
N GLY A 8 13.89 16.72 1.06
CA GLY A 8 13.29 17.92 1.64
C GLY A 8 12.35 17.61 2.79
N LEU A 9 11.45 16.63 2.60
CA LEU A 9 10.53 16.16 3.64
C LEU A 9 11.27 15.66 4.87
N ILE A 10 12.36 14.89 4.68
CA ILE A 10 13.16 14.37 5.79
C ILE A 10 13.85 15.51 6.56
N ARG A 11 14.38 16.51 5.85
CA ARG A 11 15.11 17.64 6.45
C ARG A 11 14.20 18.61 7.19
N GLN A 12 13.04 18.92 6.62
CA GLN A 12 12.13 19.96 7.13
C GLN A 12 10.97 19.39 7.96
N TRP A 13 10.93 18.08 8.21
CA TRP A 13 9.84 17.43 8.94
C TRP A 13 9.48 18.12 10.28
N ARG A 14 10.48 18.61 11.00
CA ARG A 14 10.30 19.26 12.32
C ARG A 14 9.64 20.63 12.22
N ASP A 15 9.67 21.25 11.04
CA ASP A 15 9.16 22.60 10.80
C ASP A 15 7.74 22.56 10.19
N LEU A 16 7.24 21.37 9.83
CA LEU A 16 5.90 21.19 9.27
C LEU A 16 4.85 21.07 10.37
N SER A 17 3.73 21.76 10.19
CA SER A 17 2.58 21.59 11.08
C SER A 17 1.89 20.23 10.85
N PRO A 18 1.20 19.67 11.86
CA PRO A 18 0.41 18.45 11.67
C PRO A 18 -0.66 18.58 10.57
N GLU A 19 -1.21 19.78 10.38
CA GLU A 19 -2.18 20.08 9.34
C GLU A 19 -1.56 20.01 7.94
N ASP A 20 -0.38 20.63 7.75
CA ASP A 20 0.36 20.56 6.47
C ASP A 20 0.74 19.13 6.11
N ILE A 21 1.12 18.31 7.10
CA ILE A 21 1.45 16.89 6.91
C ILE A 21 0.21 16.13 6.43
N SER A 22 -0.94 16.37 7.06
CA SER A 22 -2.21 15.73 6.67
C SER A 22 -2.66 16.14 5.26
N LEU A 23 -2.58 17.43 4.93
CA LEU A 23 -2.92 17.97 3.62
C LEU A 23 -1.99 17.42 2.53
N LEU A 24 -0.68 17.41 2.77
CA LEU A 24 0.30 16.86 1.84
C LEU A 24 0.04 15.37 1.57
N ARG A 25 -0.21 14.59 2.63
CA ARG A 25 -0.53 13.17 2.50
C ARG A 25 -1.79 12.96 1.66
N GLY A 26 -2.88 13.66 1.99
CA GLY A 26 -4.14 13.58 1.25
C GLY A 26 -3.97 13.97 -0.21
N TYR A 27 -3.21 15.04 -0.48
CA TYR A 27 -2.88 15.47 -1.84
C TYR A 27 -2.11 14.41 -2.61
N LEU A 28 -1.02 13.87 -2.06
CA LEU A 28 -0.18 12.87 -2.73
C LEU A 28 -0.96 11.59 -3.03
N LEU A 29 -1.81 11.13 -2.09
CA LEU A 29 -2.63 9.94 -2.27
C LEU A 29 -3.68 10.16 -3.36
N ASN A 30 -4.42 11.27 -3.31
CA ASN A 30 -5.38 11.62 -4.35
C ASN A 30 -4.70 11.76 -5.71
N TYR A 31 -3.50 12.34 -5.76
CA TYR A 31 -2.74 12.52 -7.00
C TYR A 31 -2.42 11.17 -7.67
N VAL A 32 -1.90 10.18 -6.92
CA VAL A 32 -1.56 8.87 -7.52
C VAL A 32 -2.78 8.04 -7.93
N VAL A 33 -3.91 8.22 -7.24
CA VAL A 33 -5.18 7.56 -7.56
C VAL A 33 -5.83 8.18 -8.81
N SER A 34 -5.85 9.52 -8.90
CA SER A 34 -6.53 10.25 -9.98
C SER A 34 -5.72 10.31 -11.28
N HIS A 35 -4.39 10.19 -11.23
CA HIS A 35 -3.53 10.34 -12.41
C HIS A 35 -3.04 8.99 -12.93
N GLY A 36 -3.91 8.24 -13.61
CA GLY A 36 -3.61 6.93 -14.17
C GLY A 36 -2.51 6.89 -15.24
N SER A 37 -2.19 8.04 -15.85
CA SER A 37 -1.11 8.19 -16.85
C SER A 37 0.29 8.31 -16.25
N LEU A 38 0.41 8.35 -14.91
CA LEU A 38 1.71 8.39 -14.26
C LEU A 38 2.53 7.13 -14.56
N SER A 39 3.79 7.34 -14.93
CA SER A 39 4.75 6.24 -15.08
C SER A 39 4.90 5.48 -13.76
N ALA A 40 5.15 4.17 -13.86
CA ALA A 40 5.33 3.30 -12.69
C ALA A 40 6.40 3.87 -11.73
N TYR A 41 7.53 4.32 -12.26
CA TYR A 41 8.60 4.94 -11.47
C TYR A 41 8.12 6.16 -10.67
N VAL A 42 7.40 7.10 -11.30
CA VAL A 42 6.95 8.32 -10.60
C VAL A 42 5.94 7.97 -9.52
N ARG A 43 5.01 7.06 -9.82
CA ARG A 43 4.01 6.56 -8.88
C ARG A 43 4.66 5.90 -7.67
N GLU A 44 5.61 5.00 -7.88
CA GLU A 44 6.36 4.34 -6.81
C GLU A 44 7.11 5.33 -5.94
N ARG A 45 7.71 6.38 -6.52
CA ARG A 45 8.39 7.42 -5.74
C ARG A 45 7.43 8.22 -4.86
N ILE A 46 6.25 8.55 -5.36
CA ILE A 46 5.23 9.27 -4.58
C ILE A 46 4.70 8.37 -3.46
N VAL A 47 4.40 7.11 -3.77
CA VAL A 47 3.94 6.13 -2.79
C VAL A 47 5.00 5.85 -1.71
N GLN A 48 6.29 5.85 -2.08
CA GLN A 48 7.37 5.77 -1.10
C GLN A 48 7.38 7.00 -0.16
N VAL A 49 7.18 8.21 -0.70
CA VAL A 49 7.07 9.42 0.14
C VAL A 49 5.87 9.33 1.08
N LEU A 50 4.71 8.83 0.61
CA LEU A 50 3.54 8.56 1.45
C LEU A 50 3.86 7.59 2.60
N ALA A 51 4.55 6.48 2.32
CA ALA A 51 4.94 5.52 3.34
C ALA A 51 5.86 6.14 4.42
N ILE A 52 6.79 7.02 4.02
CA ILE A 52 7.66 7.76 4.95
C ILE A 52 6.85 8.72 5.83
N ILE A 53 5.89 9.46 5.25
CA ILE A 53 4.99 10.36 5.98
C ILE A 53 4.22 9.59 7.05
N VAL A 54 3.54 8.52 6.64
CA VAL A 54 2.68 7.69 7.51
C VAL A 54 3.48 7.09 8.66
N LYS A 55 4.69 6.60 8.38
CA LYS A 55 5.54 6.00 9.41
C LYS A 55 6.06 7.03 10.41
N ARG A 56 6.46 8.21 9.95
CA ARG A 56 6.91 9.28 10.87
C ARG A 56 5.76 9.78 11.73
N GLN A 57 4.58 9.94 11.15
CA GLN A 57 3.36 10.32 11.88
C GLN A 57 2.94 9.24 12.89
N SER A 58 3.15 7.95 12.57
CA SER A 58 2.86 6.81 13.46
C SER A 58 3.52 6.90 14.84
N ILE A 59 4.64 7.62 14.96
CA ILE A 59 5.33 7.84 16.23
C ILE A 59 4.56 8.83 17.12
N GLN A 60 3.85 9.77 16.50
CA GLN A 60 3.13 10.85 17.18
C GLN A 60 1.69 10.46 17.52
N ASP A 61 1.00 9.76 16.62
CA ASP A 61 -0.42 9.40 16.74
C ASP A 61 -0.65 7.93 17.16
N GLN A 62 0.42 7.24 17.59
CA GLN A 62 0.40 5.81 17.95
C GLN A 62 -0.10 4.88 16.83
N GLY A 63 0.00 5.31 15.56
CA GLY A 63 -0.33 4.49 14.40
C GLY A 63 -1.77 4.56 13.94
N GLU A 64 -2.56 5.49 14.47
CA GLU A 64 -3.95 5.69 14.04
C GLU A 64 -4.05 5.93 12.53
N GLU A 65 -3.27 6.86 11.99
CA GLU A 65 -3.32 7.21 10.58
C GLU A 65 -2.81 6.09 9.68
N ARG A 66 -1.80 5.35 10.14
CA ARG A 66 -1.32 4.15 9.45
C ARG A 66 -2.42 3.11 9.32
N GLY A 67 -3.18 2.85 10.38
CA GLY A 67 -4.32 1.95 10.34
C GLY A 67 -5.37 2.36 9.30
N ARG A 68 -5.63 3.67 9.15
CA ARG A 68 -6.52 4.19 8.11
C ARG A 68 -5.98 3.93 6.70
N ILE A 69 -4.71 4.27 6.47
CA ILE A 69 -4.07 4.08 5.15
C ILE A 69 -3.99 2.60 4.76
N LEU A 70 -3.77 1.68 5.71
CA LEU A 70 -3.80 0.24 5.45
C LEU A 70 -5.18 -0.22 5.00
N LYS A 71 -6.24 0.23 5.68
CA LYS A 71 -7.64 -0.07 5.29
C LYS A 71 -7.98 0.50 3.92
N GLU A 72 -7.54 1.73 3.64
CA GLU A 72 -7.76 2.38 2.34
C GLU A 72 -7.03 1.63 1.21
N ALA A 73 -5.78 1.21 1.43
CA ALA A 73 -5.05 0.39 0.47
C ALA A 73 -5.74 -0.95 0.19
N GLN A 74 -6.23 -1.62 1.24
CA GLN A 74 -7.03 -2.84 1.09
C GLN A 74 -8.31 -2.59 0.29
N SER A 75 -9.02 -1.49 0.56
CA SER A 75 -10.22 -1.10 -0.18
C SER A 75 -9.92 -0.82 -1.66
N PHE A 76 -8.82 -0.16 -1.98
CA PHE A 76 -8.40 0.05 -3.37
C PHE A 76 -8.12 -1.25 -4.12
N ILE A 77 -7.62 -2.28 -3.43
CA ILE A 77 -7.35 -3.59 -4.01
C ILE A 77 -8.66 -4.37 -4.24
N THR A 78 -9.55 -4.40 -3.25
CA THR A 78 -10.74 -5.26 -3.30
C THR A 78 -11.94 -4.63 -3.99
N THR A 79 -12.11 -3.32 -3.81
CA THR A 79 -13.30 -2.56 -4.24
C THR A 79 -12.95 -1.49 -5.28
N GLY A 80 -11.68 -1.37 -5.67
CA GLY A 80 -11.23 -0.41 -6.66
C GLY A 80 -11.92 -0.63 -8.01
N ASN A 81 -12.47 0.45 -8.57
CA ASN A 81 -13.24 0.42 -9.82
C ASN A 81 -12.38 0.19 -11.07
N ASN A 82 -11.05 0.19 -10.94
CA ASN A 82 -10.11 -0.01 -12.05
C ASN A 82 -8.77 -0.60 -11.59
N MET A 83 -8.04 -1.20 -12.54
CA MET A 83 -6.72 -1.80 -12.34
C MET A 83 -5.69 -0.82 -11.75
N GLN A 84 -5.84 0.48 -12.05
CA GLN A 84 -4.94 1.51 -11.55
C GLN A 84 -5.05 1.67 -10.03
N MET A 85 -6.27 1.73 -9.47
CA MET A 85 -6.51 1.81 -8.03
C MET A 85 -5.95 0.57 -7.34
N GLN A 86 -6.17 -0.62 -7.90
CA GLN A 86 -5.62 -1.88 -7.38
C GLN A 86 -4.09 -1.86 -7.35
N MET A 87 -3.44 -1.40 -8.43
CA MET A 87 -1.98 -1.23 -8.48
C MET A 87 -1.49 -0.23 -7.44
N VAL A 88 -2.16 0.91 -7.26
CA VAL A 88 -1.82 1.90 -6.23
C VAL A 88 -1.94 1.30 -4.83
N GLY A 89 -3.01 0.56 -4.55
CA GLY A 89 -3.19 -0.14 -3.27
C GLY A 89 -2.07 -1.15 -3.00
N CYS A 90 -1.71 -1.97 -3.99
CA CYS A 90 -0.58 -2.91 -3.90
C CYS A 90 0.75 -2.20 -3.67
N SER A 91 1.04 -1.12 -4.43
CA SER A 91 2.25 -0.33 -4.25
C SER A 91 2.32 0.32 -2.87
N LEU A 92 1.18 0.74 -2.31
CA LEU A 92 1.10 1.36 -0.99
C LEU A 92 1.40 0.35 0.12
N LEU A 93 0.78 -0.83 0.08
CA LEU A 93 1.09 -1.92 1.01
C LEU A 93 2.57 -2.33 0.92
N SER A 94 3.08 -2.52 -0.29
CA SER A 94 4.49 -2.89 -0.52
C SER A 94 5.47 -1.83 -0.01
N SER A 95 5.18 -0.55 -0.23
CA SER A 95 6.03 0.55 0.22
C SER A 95 6.02 0.68 1.74
N LEU A 96 4.85 0.53 2.38
CA LEU A 96 4.75 0.49 3.85
C LEU A 96 5.59 -0.66 4.41
N LEU A 97 5.36 -1.89 3.94
CA LEU A 97 6.14 -3.07 4.36
C LEU A 97 7.65 -2.85 4.22
N THR A 98 8.10 -2.29 3.10
CA THR A 98 9.52 -2.02 2.85
C THR A 98 10.09 -0.99 3.82
N GLU A 99 9.36 0.10 4.07
CA GLU A 99 9.78 1.12 5.03
C GLU A 99 9.81 0.59 6.47
N TYR A 100 8.94 -0.35 6.86
CA TYR A 100 9.01 -1.00 8.18
C TYR A 100 10.16 -2.02 8.27
N ALA A 101 10.36 -2.85 7.24
CA ALA A 101 11.43 -3.85 7.20
C ALA A 101 12.85 -3.23 7.28
N THR A 102 13.03 -2.02 6.76
CA THR A 102 14.31 -1.29 6.87
C THR A 102 14.56 -0.75 8.28
N THR A 103 13.53 -0.52 9.10
CA THR A 103 13.67 0.00 10.48
C THR A 103 13.82 -1.10 11.52
N LEU A 104 13.22 -2.26 11.30
CA LEU A 104 13.48 -3.45 12.12
C LEU A 104 14.96 -3.90 12.07
N LYS A 105 15.69 -3.55 11.01
CA LYS A 105 17.15 -3.78 10.91
C LYS A 105 18.00 -2.77 11.69
N SER A 106 17.42 -1.68 12.19
CA SER A 106 18.15 -0.53 12.76
C SER A 106 17.82 -0.22 14.23
N SER A 107 16.79 -0.85 14.81
CA SER A 107 16.36 -0.58 16.19
C SER A 107 15.88 -1.86 16.85
N ASP A 108 16.53 -2.25 17.95
CA ASP A 108 16.31 -3.49 18.73
C ASP A 108 14.97 -3.49 19.52
N VAL A 109 14.05 -2.60 19.16
CA VAL A 109 12.72 -2.46 19.76
C VAL A 109 11.75 -2.11 18.64
N GLY A 110 11.20 -3.13 17.98
CA GLY A 110 10.05 -2.96 17.10
C GLY A 110 8.86 -2.47 17.92
N LEU A 111 8.10 -1.51 17.40
CA LEU A 111 6.94 -0.99 18.11
C LEU A 111 5.84 -2.07 18.11
N PRO A 112 5.07 -2.26 19.21
CA PRO A 112 4.12 -3.38 19.33
C PRO A 112 3.12 -3.51 18.17
N TRP A 113 2.77 -2.39 17.55
CA TRP A 113 1.82 -2.32 16.45
C TRP A 113 2.40 -2.75 15.10
N GLU A 114 3.72 -2.71 14.91
CA GLU A 114 4.35 -3.15 13.66
C GLU A 114 4.11 -4.64 13.44
N VAL A 115 4.12 -5.42 14.52
CA VAL A 115 3.82 -6.87 14.49
C VAL A 115 2.36 -7.13 14.14
N THR A 116 1.43 -6.35 14.70
CA THR A 116 -0.01 -6.52 14.41
C THR A 116 -0.35 -6.15 12.96
N ASP A 117 0.28 -5.10 12.42
CA ASP A 117 0.02 -4.68 11.04
C ASP A 117 0.68 -5.58 10.02
N LEU A 118 1.91 -6.06 10.29
CA LEU A 118 2.53 -7.09 9.46
C LEU A 118 1.66 -8.35 9.39
N LYS A 119 1.09 -8.77 10.51
CA LYS A 119 0.14 -9.87 10.56
C LYS A 119 -1.11 -9.58 9.72
N ALA A 120 -1.72 -8.41 9.87
CA ALA A 120 -2.92 -8.04 9.12
C ALA A 120 -2.66 -7.97 7.60
N ILE A 121 -1.53 -7.42 7.18
CA ILE A 121 -1.12 -7.37 5.77
C ILE A 121 -0.88 -8.79 5.23
N PHE A 122 -0.21 -9.64 6.01
CA PHE A 122 0.02 -11.03 5.63
C PHE A 122 -1.29 -11.82 5.47
N GLU A 123 -2.22 -11.68 6.43
CA GLU A 123 -3.55 -12.30 6.37
C GLU A 123 -4.34 -11.82 5.14
N PHE A 124 -4.27 -10.52 4.82
CA PHE A 124 -4.88 -9.96 3.62
C PHE A 124 -4.29 -10.57 2.34
N CYS A 125 -2.96 -10.64 2.22
CA CYS A 125 -2.30 -11.26 1.07
C CYS A 125 -2.68 -12.74 0.92
N LEU A 126 -2.75 -13.49 2.03
CA LEU A 126 -3.19 -14.89 2.02
C LEU A 126 -4.64 -15.02 1.54
N GLN A 127 -5.53 -14.13 1.96
CA GLN A 127 -6.93 -14.15 1.53
C GLN A 127 -7.05 -13.89 0.02
N ALA A 128 -6.37 -12.86 -0.49
CA ALA A 128 -6.35 -12.57 -1.93
C ALA A 128 -5.79 -13.73 -2.76
N LEU A 129 -4.72 -14.39 -2.28
CA LEU A 129 -4.16 -15.58 -2.93
C LEU A 129 -5.15 -16.75 -2.96
N LYS A 130 -5.86 -17.00 -1.86
CA LYS A 130 -6.89 -18.06 -1.80
C LYS A 130 -8.00 -17.79 -2.81
N GLU A 131 -8.50 -16.56 -2.90
CA GLU A 131 -9.53 -16.18 -3.86
C GLU A 131 -9.08 -16.41 -5.31
N LEU A 132 -7.83 -16.04 -5.63
CA LEU A 132 -7.24 -16.31 -6.94
C LEU A 132 -7.16 -17.82 -7.23
N LEU A 133 -6.70 -18.63 -6.27
CA LEU A 133 -6.63 -20.08 -6.42
C LEU A 133 -8.03 -20.69 -6.62
N SER A 134 -9.03 -20.25 -5.86
CA SER A 134 -10.42 -20.69 -6.00
C SER A 134 -11.05 -20.27 -7.32
N SER A 135 -10.68 -19.12 -7.88
CA SER A 135 -11.15 -18.66 -9.19
C SER A 135 -10.53 -19.44 -10.37
N SER A 136 -9.38 -20.09 -10.15
CA SER A 136 -8.65 -20.85 -11.18
C SER A 136 -9.18 -22.28 -11.41
N SER A 137 -10.07 -22.79 -10.54
CA SER A 137 -10.70 -24.11 -10.72
C SER A 137 -11.97 -24.04 -11.56
N SER A 138 -11.82 -23.82 -12.87
CA SER A 138 -12.83 -24.20 -13.87
C SER A 138 -12.37 -25.49 -14.56
N PRO A 139 -13.19 -26.57 -14.64
CA PRO A 139 -12.76 -27.81 -15.27
C PRO A 139 -12.71 -27.63 -16.80
N ILE A 140 -11.50 -27.70 -17.37
CA ILE A 140 -11.24 -27.57 -18.82
C ILE A 140 -11.57 -28.84 -19.63
N PHE A 141 -12.11 -29.91 -19.03
CA PHE A 141 -12.45 -31.13 -19.76
C PHE A 141 -13.97 -31.41 -19.75
N SER A 142 -14.64 -31.04 -20.83
CA SER A 142 -15.81 -31.79 -21.31
C SER A 142 -15.31 -32.76 -22.38
N PRO A 143 -15.29 -34.08 -22.15
CA PRO A 143 -15.08 -35.01 -23.24
C PRO A 143 -16.34 -34.99 -24.12
N GLU A 144 -16.17 -34.59 -25.38
CA GLU A 144 -17.17 -34.83 -26.43
C GLU A 144 -17.50 -36.33 -26.45
N VAL A 145 -18.74 -36.69 -26.11
CA VAL A 145 -19.30 -37.98 -26.50
C VAL A 145 -20.13 -37.74 -27.76
N LYS A 146 -19.50 -37.94 -28.92
CA LYS A 146 -20.22 -38.13 -30.18
C LYS A 146 -21.00 -39.44 -30.10
N ILE A 147 -22.32 -39.35 -29.95
CA ILE A 147 -23.21 -40.46 -30.25
C ILE A 147 -23.56 -40.33 -31.74
N TYR A 148 -22.96 -41.20 -32.56
CA TYR A 148 -23.41 -41.42 -33.92
C TYR A 148 -24.74 -42.17 -33.86
N SER A 149 -25.79 -41.58 -34.41
CA SER A 149 -27.08 -42.22 -34.71
C SER A 149 -27.20 -42.44 -36.21
#